data_AF-A0A0K8T9N2-F1
#
_entry.id   AF-A0A0K8T9N2-F1
#
_cell.length_a   1.000
_cell.length_b   1.000
_cell.length_c   1.000
_cell.angle_alpha   90.00
_cell.angle_beta   90.00
_cell.angle_gamma   90.00
#
_symmetry.space_group_name_H-M   'P 1'
#
loop_
_entity.id
_entity.type
_entity.pdbx_description
1 polymer ?
#
loop_
_entity_poly.entity_id
_entity_poly.type
_entity_poly.pdbx_seq_one_letter_code
_entity_poly.pdbx_strand_id
1 'polypeptide(L)'
;MSASLNTLSGTFYRDLLYPVFKVKPSEPKALLIIKTLVVVFGTVSVLGVYVIKRFGNLVMIVAYCTGLTIGPVVGIFILGLLFPWATNKGAICGGLAGFLFVGWLTVANAIYKSYDHFVYPTKELRVDGCLHNFTAVPIPQVSDDSGIPYIYRITVSSTLEWE
;
A
#
# COMPACT_ATOMS: atom_id res chain seq x y z
N MET A 1 -4.23 -0.46 18.65
CA MET A 1 -5.48 -0.20 17.88
C MET A 1 -6.34 0.91 18.48
N SER A 2 -6.43 1.07 19.80
CA SER A 2 -7.26 2.12 20.42
C SER A 2 -6.83 3.54 20.05
N ALA A 3 -5.53 3.84 20.08
CA ALA A 3 -5.00 5.14 19.70
C ALA A 3 -5.28 5.48 18.22
N SER A 4 -5.08 4.52 17.31
CA SER A 4 -5.32 4.72 15.88
C SER A 4 -6.81 4.95 15.56
N LEU A 5 -7.72 4.20 16.19
CA LEU A 5 -9.17 4.39 16.03
C LEU A 5 -9.65 5.73 16.61
N ASN A 6 -9.11 6.15 17.76
CA ASN A 6 -9.43 7.44 18.35
C ASN A 6 -8.95 8.60 17.47
N THR A 7 -7.71 8.55 16.99
CA THR A 7 -7.16 9.54 16.05
C THR A 7 -7.97 9.56 14.76
N LEU A 8 -8.26 8.40 14.16
CA LEU A 8 -9.07 8.31 12.93
C LEU A 8 -10.45 8.96 13.12
N SER A 9 -11.11 8.66 14.25
CA SER A 9 -12.43 9.23 14.55
C SER A 9 -12.37 10.74 14.77
N GLY A 10 -11.33 11.22 15.44
CA GLY A 10 -11.09 12.65 15.64
C GLY A 10 -10.80 13.39 14.33
N THR A 11 -9.92 12.83 13.50
CA THR A 11 -9.58 13.38 12.18
C THR A 11 -10.80 13.34 11.25
N PHE A 12 -11.54 12.24 11.18
CA PHE A 12 -12.78 12.14 10.39
C PHE A 12 -13.82 13.17 10.83
N TYR A 13 -13.99 13.33 12.15
CA TYR A 13 -14.86 14.35 12.70
C TYR A 13 -14.43 15.76 12.30
N ARG A 14 -13.13 16.06 12.39
CA ARG A 14 -12.57 17.38 12.05
C ARG A 14 -12.63 17.68 10.56
N ASP A 15 -12.31 16.71 9.72
CA ASP A 15 -12.11 16.93 8.28
C ASP A 15 -13.41 16.83 7.48
N LEU A 16 -14.36 15.99 7.90
CA LEU A 16 -15.59 15.73 7.15
C LEU A 16 -16.86 16.21 7.85
N LEU A 17 -16.99 16.00 9.16
CA LEU A 17 -18.22 16.36 9.87
C LEU A 17 -18.24 17.83 10.32
N TYR A 18 -17.13 18.33 10.85
CA TYR A 18 -17.01 19.71 11.32
C TYR A 18 -17.34 20.77 10.25
N PRO A 19 -16.83 20.69 9.00
CA PRO A 19 -17.19 21.66 7.95
C PRO A 19 -18.65 21.55 7.47
N VAL A 20 -19.32 20.41 7.70
CA VAL A 20 -20.74 20.21 7.34
C VAL A 20 -21.68 20.82 8.38
N PHE A 21 -21.24 20.92 9.64
CA PHE A 21 -22.03 21.56 10.69
C PHE A 21 -22.07 23.08 10.50
N LYS A 22 -23.25 23.60 10.12
CA LYS A 22 -23.51 25.04 10.00
C LYS A 22 -23.38 25.79 11.34
N VAL A 23 -23.53 25.09 12.46
CA VAL A 23 -23.43 25.63 13.82
C VAL A 23 -22.46 24.77 14.62
N LYS A 24 -21.53 25.41 15.34
CA LYS A 24 -20.54 24.70 16.16
C LYS A 24 -21.26 23.82 17.20
N PRO A 25 -21.09 22.49 17.15
CA PRO A 25 -21.66 21.62 18.16
C PRO A 25 -21.02 21.88 19.52
N SER A 26 -21.82 21.79 20.58
CA SER A 26 -21.36 21.86 21.97
C SER A 26 -20.34 20.75 22.26
N GLU A 27 -19.31 21.03 23.06
CA GLU A 27 -18.25 20.09 23.43
C GLU A 27 -18.74 18.68 23.82
N PRO A 28 -19.72 18.50 24.73
CA PRO A 28 -20.25 17.18 25.06
C PRO A 28 -20.88 16.45 23.86
N LYS A 29 -21.51 17.17 22.93
CA LYS A 29 -22.11 16.58 21.72
C LYS A 29 -21.02 16.14 20.74
N ALA A 30 -19.99 16.95 20.56
CA ALA A 30 -18.82 16.61 19.74
C ALA A 30 -18.13 15.34 20.24
N LEU A 31 -17.93 15.23 21.57
CA LEU A 31 -17.38 14.04 22.22
C LEU A 31 -18.25 12.81 22.01
N LEU A 32 -19.58 12.94 22.10
CA LEU A 32 -20.50 11.82 21.85
C LEU A 32 -20.41 11.34 20.40
N ILE A 33 -20.32 12.25 19.44
CA ILE A 33 -20.14 11.93 18.01
C ILE A 33 -18.82 11.17 17.79
N ILE A 34 -17.70 11.70 18.30
CA ILE A 34 -16.38 11.05 18.15
C ILE A 34 -16.40 9.66 18.79
N LYS A 35 -16.97 9.51 19.99
CA LYS A 35 -17.10 8.21 20.67
C LYS A 35 -17.94 7.22 19.87
N THR A 36 -19.00 7.69 19.22
CA THR A 36 -19.83 6.87 18.33
C THR A 36 -19.03 6.43 17.09
N LEU A 37 -18.26 7.33 16.48
CA LEU A 37 -17.39 6.99 15.34
C LEU A 37 -16.36 5.92 15.69
N VAL A 38 -15.75 5.98 16.88
CA VAL A 38 -14.80 4.95 17.35
C VAL A 38 -15.46 3.57 17.38
N VAL A 39 -16.69 3.48 17.89
CA VAL A 39 -17.45 2.23 17.94
C VAL A 39 -17.77 1.73 16.53
N VAL A 40 -18.19 2.61 15.63
CA VAL A 40 -18.49 2.26 14.23
C VAL A 40 -17.25 1.76 13.51
N PHE A 41 -16.14 2.50 13.51
CA PHE A 41 -14.89 2.09 12.85
C PHE A 41 -14.30 0.82 13.48
N GLY A 42 -14.38 0.67 14.80
CA GLY A 42 -13.99 -0.55 15.48
C GLY A 42 -14.80 -1.75 15.03
N THR A 43 -16.13 -1.60 14.91
CA THR A 43 -17.03 -2.66 14.44
C THR A 43 -16.71 -3.06 13.00
N VAL A 44 -16.54 -2.07 12.11
CA VAL A 44 -16.15 -2.31 10.70
C VAL A 44 -14.81 -3.03 10.63
N SER A 45 -13.83 -2.66 11.46
CA SER A 45 -12.53 -3.31 11.51
C SER A 45 -12.65 -4.80 11.90
N VAL A 46 -13.48 -5.11 12.92
CA VAL A 46 -13.73 -6.51 13.32
C VAL A 46 -14.43 -7.30 12.22
N LEU A 47 -15.41 -6.71 11.53
CA LEU A 47 -16.07 -7.33 10.39
C LEU A 47 -15.09 -7.60 9.24
N GLY A 48 -14.17 -6.67 8.97
CA GLY A 48 -13.12 -6.81 7.97
C GLY A 48 -12.22 -8.03 8.21
N VAL A 49 -11.95 -8.39 9.46
CA VAL A 49 -11.15 -9.58 9.80
C VAL A 49 -11.78 -10.88 9.28
N TYR A 50 -13.10 -10.96 9.18
CA TYR A 50 -13.77 -12.13 8.59
C TYR A 50 -13.57 -12.23 7.08
N VAL A 51 -13.53 -11.08 6.39
CA VAL A 51 -13.22 -11.02 4.95
C VAL A 51 -11.77 -11.40 4.70
N ILE A 52 -10.89 -10.97 5.61
CA ILE A 52 -9.44 -11.21 5.55
C ILE A 52 -9.10 -12.71 5.45
N LYS A 53 -9.88 -13.58 6.10
CA LYS A 53 -9.71 -15.04 6.05
C LYS A 53 -9.83 -15.65 4.65
N ARG A 54 -10.39 -14.93 3.67
CA ARG A 54 -10.55 -15.40 2.28
C ARG A 54 -9.38 -15.02 1.37
N PHE A 55 -8.46 -14.17 1.81
CA PHE A 55 -7.29 -13.83 1.01
C PHE A 55 -6.16 -14.83 1.22
N GLY A 56 -5.46 -15.17 0.13
CA GLY A 56 -4.32 -16.09 0.17
C GLY A 56 -3.09 -15.48 0.86
N ASN A 57 -2.60 -14.34 0.37
CA ASN A 57 -1.41 -13.67 0.93
C ASN A 57 -1.77 -12.30 1.54
N LEU A 58 -2.08 -12.31 2.84
CA LEU A 58 -2.47 -11.11 3.58
C LEU A 58 -1.35 -10.09 3.73
N VAL A 59 -0.12 -10.56 3.90
CA VAL A 59 1.04 -9.69 4.12
C VAL A 59 1.27 -8.82 2.89
N MET A 60 1.24 -9.42 1.68
CA MET A 60 1.36 -8.65 0.44
C MET A 60 0.22 -7.66 0.25
N ILE A 61 -1.02 -8.05 0.51
CA ILE A 61 -2.17 -7.14 0.35
C ILE A 61 -2.02 -5.92 1.26
N VAL A 62 -1.64 -6.13 2.52
CA VAL A 62 -1.38 -5.04 3.46
C VAL A 62 -0.21 -4.17 2.98
N ALA A 63 0.87 -4.77 2.49
CA ALA A 63 2.01 -4.05 1.95
C ALA A 63 1.63 -3.16 0.75
N TYR A 64 0.84 -3.68 -0.20
CA TYR A 64 0.34 -2.89 -1.33
C TYR A 64 -0.55 -1.73 -0.88
N CYS A 65 -1.52 -1.98 0.00
CA CYS A 65 -2.41 -0.93 0.50
C CYS A 65 -1.64 0.15 1.27
N THR A 66 -0.64 -0.25 2.05
CA THR A 66 0.21 0.65 2.82
C THR A 66 1.08 1.50 1.88
N GLY A 67 1.70 0.89 0.87
CA GLY A 67 2.50 1.62 -0.13
C GLY A 67 1.67 2.61 -0.96
N LEU A 68 0.49 2.18 -1.41
CA LEU A 68 -0.45 3.00 -2.20
C LEU A 68 -0.95 4.23 -1.45
N THR A 69 -1.08 4.15 -0.13
CA THR A 69 -1.60 5.26 0.70
C THR A 69 -0.48 6.16 1.22
N ILE A 70 0.60 5.59 1.76
CA ILE A 70 1.70 6.36 2.35
C ILE A 70 2.48 7.12 1.27
N GLY A 71 2.72 6.53 0.09
CA GLY A 71 3.51 7.14 -0.98
C GLY A 71 2.98 8.52 -1.41
N PRO A 72 1.73 8.64 -1.86
CA PRO A 72 1.14 9.92 -2.24
C PRO A 72 1.05 10.92 -1.09
N VAL A 73 0.75 10.47 0.14
CA VAL A 73 0.67 11.34 1.33
C VAL A 73 2.03 11.97 1.63
N VAL A 74 3.10 11.16 1.60
CA VAL A 74 4.47 11.65 1.77
C VAL A 74 4.86 12.59 0.61
N GLY A 75 4.46 12.28 -0.62
CA GLY A 75 4.71 13.14 -1.78
C GLY A 75 4.07 14.53 -1.64
N ILE A 76 2.81 14.60 -1.23
CA ILE A 76 2.10 15.87 -0.98
C ILE A 76 2.74 16.62 0.20
N PHE A 77 3.16 15.92 1.24
CA PHE A 77 3.84 16.52 2.38
C PHE A 77 5.17 17.18 1.97
N ILE A 78 5.99 16.46 1.20
CA ILE A 78 7.27 16.97 0.68
C ILE A 78 7.02 18.14 -0.28
N LEU A 79 5.98 18.08 -1.13
CA LEU A 79 5.59 19.19 -2.00
C LEU A 79 5.31 20.46 -1.18
N GLY A 80 4.57 20.35 -0.09
CA GLY A 80 4.26 21.46 0.81
C GLY A 80 5.48 22.02 1.56
N LEU A 81 6.48 21.18 1.84
CA LEU A 81 7.71 21.60 2.51
C LEU A 81 8.71 22.29 1.57
N LEU A 82 8.90 21.75 0.36
CA LEU A 82 9.94 22.21 -0.57
C LEU A 82 9.48 23.35 -1.48
N PHE A 83 8.19 23.42 -1.81
CA PHE A 83 7.66 24.38 -2.77
C PHE A 83 6.65 25.31 -2.10
N PRO A 84 7.07 26.50 -1.62
CA PRO A 84 6.16 27.46 -1.00
C PRO A 84 5.14 28.06 -1.99
N TRP A 85 5.32 27.81 -3.29
CA TRP A 85 4.43 28.22 -4.38
C TRP A 85 3.38 27.14 -4.72
N ALA A 86 3.35 26.04 -3.98
CA ALA A 86 2.37 24.98 -4.20
C ALA A 86 0.96 25.49 -3.92
N THR A 87 0.06 25.29 -4.88
CA THR A 87 -1.35 25.68 -4.76
C THR A 87 -2.19 24.50 -4.27
N ASN A 88 -3.29 24.80 -3.56
CA ASN A 88 -4.24 23.78 -3.07
C ASN A 88 -4.78 22.89 -4.20
N LYS A 89 -5.06 23.49 -5.37
CA LYS A 89 -5.53 22.77 -6.56
C LYS A 89 -4.45 21.84 -7.11
N GLY A 90 -3.20 22.31 -7.15
CA GLY A 90 -2.05 21.50 -7.57
C GLY A 90 -1.80 20.31 -6.65
N ALA A 91 -1.92 20.49 -5.34
CA ALA A 91 -1.76 19.42 -4.36
C ALA A 91 -2.84 18.33 -4.51
N ILE A 92 -4.10 18.72 -4.73
CA ILE A 92 -5.21 17.76 -4.95
C ILE A 92 -5.03 17.01 -6.27
N CYS A 93 -4.78 17.73 -7.37
CA CYS A 93 -4.59 17.11 -8.68
C CYS A 93 -3.34 16.20 -8.71
N GLY A 94 -2.22 16.65 -8.14
CA GLY A 94 -0.99 15.86 -8.05
C GLY A 94 -1.14 14.64 -7.14
N GLY A 95 -1.85 14.78 -6.02
CA GLY A 95 -2.18 13.68 -5.13
C GLY A 95 -3.02 12.60 -5.81
N LEU A 96 -4.08 13.02 -6.52
CA LEU A 96 -4.96 12.10 -7.24
C LEU A 96 -4.23 11.42 -8.42
N ALA A 97 -3.47 12.17 -9.20
CA ALA A 97 -2.66 11.63 -10.29
C ALA A 97 -1.61 10.65 -9.79
N GLY A 98 -0.93 10.97 -8.68
CA GLY A 98 0.04 10.07 -8.04
C GLY A 98 -0.61 8.80 -7.53
N PHE A 99 -1.76 8.89 -6.86
CA PHE A 99 -2.51 7.72 -6.39
C PHE A 99 -2.94 6.81 -7.55
N LEU A 100 -3.48 7.39 -8.63
CA LEU A 100 -3.87 6.63 -9.82
C LEU A 100 -2.68 5.99 -10.52
N PHE A 101 -1.55 6.70 -10.62
CA PHE A 101 -0.35 6.18 -11.25
C PHE A 101 0.26 5.01 -10.48
N VAL A 102 0.41 5.13 -9.15
CA VAL A 102 0.91 4.02 -8.32
C VAL A 102 -0.10 2.86 -8.30
N GLY A 103 -1.40 3.17 -8.30
CA GLY A 103 -2.47 2.17 -8.46
C GLY A 103 -2.34 1.39 -9.76
N TRP A 104 -2.18 2.09 -10.88
CA TRP A 104 -1.94 1.48 -12.19
C TRP A 104 -0.71 0.58 -12.19
N LEU A 105 0.41 1.06 -11.64
CA LEU A 105 1.64 0.26 -11.55
C LEU A 105 1.44 -1.01 -10.71
N THR A 106 0.70 -0.92 -9.60
CA THR A 106 0.46 -2.06 -8.70
C THR A 106 -0.43 -3.12 -9.37
N VAL A 107 -1.50 -2.69 -10.06
CA VAL A 107 -2.39 -3.61 -10.79
C VAL A 107 -1.68 -4.26 -11.95
N ALA A 108 -0.93 -3.50 -12.74
CA ALA A 108 -0.14 -4.04 -13.84
C ALA A 108 0.87 -5.08 -13.35
N ASN A 109 1.59 -4.81 -12.25
CA ASN A 109 2.49 -5.79 -11.63
C ASN A 109 1.78 -7.09 -11.22
N ALA A 110 0.60 -6.99 -10.61
CA ALA A 110 -0.17 -8.17 -10.20
C ALA A 110 -0.60 -9.03 -11.40
N ILE A 111 -1.02 -8.38 -12.49
CA ILE A 111 -1.39 -9.01 -13.76
C ILE A 111 -0.18 -9.74 -14.34
N TYR A 112 0.95 -9.06 -14.48
CA TYR A 112 2.18 -9.63 -15.01
C TYR A 112 2.68 -10.82 -14.17
N LYS A 113 2.63 -10.76 -12.83
CA LYS A 113 2.97 -11.89 -11.94
C LYS A 113 2.07 -13.12 -12.19
N SER A 114 0.81 -12.92 -12.57
CA SER A 114 -0.16 -14.02 -12.77
C SER A 114 -0.01 -14.78 -14.10
N TYR A 115 0.66 -14.19 -15.10
CA TYR A 115 0.81 -14.80 -16.43
C TYR A 115 2.01 -15.75 -16.56
N ASP A 116 2.71 -16.08 -15.45
CA ASP A 116 3.85 -17.02 -15.40
C ASP A 116 5.01 -16.71 -16.37
N HIS A 117 5.06 -15.50 -16.93
CA HIS A 117 6.12 -15.02 -17.81
C HIS A 117 7.40 -14.61 -17.05
N PHE A 118 7.44 -14.81 -15.74
CA PHE A 118 8.59 -14.51 -14.90
C PHE A 118 9.21 -15.81 -14.37
N VAL A 119 10.14 -16.40 -15.11
CA VAL A 119 11.07 -17.36 -14.50
C VAL A 119 12.24 -16.58 -13.95
N TYR A 120 12.21 -16.32 -12.64
CA TYR A 120 13.31 -15.64 -11.97
C TYR A 120 14.54 -16.54 -11.97
N PRO A 121 15.71 -16.04 -12.36
CA PRO A 121 16.94 -16.74 -12.03
C PRO A 121 17.02 -16.80 -10.50
N THR A 122 16.94 -18.01 -9.95
CA THR A 122 17.23 -18.24 -8.53
C THR A 122 18.60 -17.67 -8.23
N LYS A 123 18.71 -16.90 -7.13
CA LYS A 123 19.97 -16.30 -6.67
C LYS A 123 21.09 -17.35 -6.75
N GLU A 124 22.20 -17.01 -7.40
CA GLU A 124 23.30 -17.95 -7.61
C GLU A 124 23.77 -18.52 -6.27
N LEU A 125 23.60 -19.83 -6.10
CA LEU A 125 24.12 -20.54 -4.94
C LEU A 125 25.62 -20.75 -5.17
N ARG A 126 26.41 -19.97 -4.45
CA ARG A 126 27.85 -20.12 -4.42
C ARG A 126 28.21 -21.36 -3.59
N VAL A 127 28.70 -22.41 -4.25
CA VAL A 127 29.03 -23.71 -3.65
C VAL A 127 30.55 -23.94 -3.50
N ASP A 128 31.35 -22.88 -3.53
CA ASP A 128 32.80 -22.96 -3.35
C ASP A 128 33.16 -23.68 -2.04
N GLY A 129 33.80 -24.85 -2.15
CA GLY A 129 34.33 -25.61 -1.01
C GLY A 129 33.43 -26.72 -0.44
N CYS A 130 32.30 -27.06 -1.05
CA CYS A 130 31.48 -28.19 -0.59
C CYS A 130 31.95 -29.54 -1.17
N LEU A 131 32.18 -30.54 -0.30
CA LEU A 131 32.79 -31.85 -0.60
C LEU A 131 31.79 -32.96 -1.01
N HIS A 132 30.51 -32.65 -1.26
CA HIS A 132 29.47 -33.66 -1.54
C HIS A 132 29.03 -33.68 -3.02
N ASN A 133 28.50 -34.81 -3.48
CA ASN A 133 27.92 -34.95 -4.82
C ASN A 133 26.59 -34.18 -4.87
N PHE A 134 26.60 -32.96 -5.40
CA PHE A 134 25.38 -32.19 -5.63
C PHE A 134 24.88 -32.41 -7.06
N THR A 135 23.60 -32.75 -7.20
CA THR A 135 22.93 -32.66 -8.49
C THR A 135 22.77 -31.18 -8.80
N ALA A 136 23.54 -30.65 -9.75
CA ALA A 136 23.33 -29.29 -10.24
C ALA A 136 21.93 -29.25 -10.85
N VAL A 137 20.99 -28.59 -10.16
CA VAL A 137 19.68 -28.28 -10.74
C VAL A 137 19.98 -27.40 -11.95
N PRO A 138 19.51 -27.75 -13.16
CA PRO A 138 19.68 -26.90 -14.32
C PRO A 138 19.13 -25.52 -13.97
N ILE A 139 19.98 -24.49 -14.06
CA ILE A 139 19.53 -23.11 -13.90
C ILE A 139 18.43 -22.93 -14.95
N PRO A 140 17.20 -22.54 -14.56
CA PRO A 140 16.17 -22.24 -15.54
C PRO A 140 16.78 -21.24 -16.54
N GLN A 141 16.75 -21.61 -17.82
CA GLN A 141 17.27 -20.74 -18.88
C GLN A 141 16.64 -19.36 -18.70
N VAL A 142 17.48 -18.32 -18.63
CA VAL A 142 17.05 -16.93 -18.48
C VAL A 142 15.91 -16.70 -19.47
N SER A 143 14.68 -16.55 -18.96
CA SER A 143 13.55 -16.21 -19.80
C SER A 143 13.88 -14.91 -20.51
N ASP A 144 13.56 -14.84 -21.79
CA ASP A 144 13.68 -13.64 -22.59
C ASP A 144 12.69 -12.60 -22.05
N ASP A 145 13.10 -11.85 -21.03
CA ASP A 145 12.28 -10.82 -20.38
C ASP A 145 11.93 -9.66 -21.34
N SER A 146 12.35 -9.71 -22.60
CA SER A 146 12.21 -8.68 -23.63
C SER A 146 10.76 -8.21 -23.86
N GLY A 147 9.75 -9.01 -23.49
CA GLY A 147 8.33 -8.63 -23.51
C GLY A 147 7.84 -7.81 -22.31
N ILE A 148 8.63 -7.67 -21.24
CA ILE A 148 8.20 -7.06 -19.98
C ILE A 148 8.89 -5.69 -19.82
N PRO A 149 8.11 -4.58 -19.73
CA PRO A 149 8.67 -3.27 -19.49
C PRO A 149 9.52 -3.22 -18.22
N TYR A 150 10.70 -2.62 -18.29
CA TYR A 150 11.68 -2.56 -17.17
C TYR A 150 11.08 -2.08 -15.84
N ILE A 151 10.08 -1.21 -15.89
CA ILE A 151 9.43 -0.64 -14.69
C ILE A 151 8.78 -1.70 -13.79
N TYR A 152 8.34 -2.83 -14.36
CA TYR A 152 7.67 -3.92 -13.64
C TYR A 152 8.64 -4.99 -13.13
N ARG A 153 9.87 -5.05 -13.66
CA ARG A 153 10.88 -6.02 -13.20
C ARG A 153 11.39 -5.72 -11.80
N ILE A 154 11.50 -4.43 -11.46
CA ILE A 154 12.07 -3.93 -10.20
C ILE A 154 11.09 -4.12 -9.03
N THR A 155 9.78 -3.91 -9.29
CA THR A 155 8.73 -3.99 -8.26
C THR A 155 8.47 -5.42 -7.78
N VAL A 156 8.86 -6.39 -8.60
CA VAL A 156 8.62 -7.80 -8.39
C VAL A 156 9.74 -8.45 -7.55
N SER A 157 11.00 -8.03 -7.74
CA SER A 157 12.13 -8.51 -6.91
C SER A 157 11.91 -8.23 -5.42
N SER A 158 11.33 -7.08 -5.09
CA SER A 158 11.04 -6.71 -3.70
C SER A 158 9.84 -7.45 -3.10
N THR A 159 8.95 -8.01 -3.93
CA THR A 159 7.82 -8.83 -3.43
C THR A 159 8.23 -10.26 -3.05
N LEU A 160 9.31 -10.79 -3.63
CA LEU A 160 9.84 -12.13 -3.32
C LEU A 160 10.72 -12.15 -2.07
N GLU A 161 11.32 -11.02 -1.66
CA GLU A 161 12.04 -10.93 -0.39
C GLU A 161 11.15 -11.14 0.85
N TRP A 162 9.83 -11.14 0.68
CA TRP A 162 8.84 -11.34 1.74
C TRP A 162 8.02 -12.63 1.61
N GLU A 163 8.36 -13.52 0.66
CA GLU A 163 7.87 -14.93 0.60
C GLU A 163 8.92 -15.87 1.19
#